data_AF-A0A7J2ZL25-F1
#
_entry.id   AF-A0A7J2ZL25-F1
#
_cell.length_a   1.000
_cell.length_b   1.000
_cell.length_c   1.000
_cell.angle_alpha   90.00
_cell.angle_beta   90.00
_cell.angle_gamma   90.00
#
_symmetry.space_group_name_H-M   'P 1'
#
loop_
_entity.id
_entity.type
_entity.pdbx_description
1 polymer ?
#
loop_
_entity_poly.entity_id
_entity_poly.type
_entity_poly.pdbx_seq_one_letter_code
_entity_poly.pdbx_strand_id
1 'polypeptide(L)'
;MALRPGRTVRRPERPYTRVSKKVPRKSYVVGVPPLKTHLFEMGTLKEYDVTLYLVSKQNAQIRDNAIEAGRIVAHKFLESNLGSNYFMKILTYPHHVLREKPIATGAGADRYSQGMRLSFGKPAGRAVQATVGQRLVELRINKENLEIGKKALKKFGSKLSATTRIDVVE
;
A
#
# COMPACT_ATOMS: atom_id res chain seq x y z
N MET A 1 15.85 -8.73 10.52
CA MET A 1 16.50 -7.57 9.89
C MET A 1 15.52 -6.42 9.91
N ALA A 2 15.98 -5.21 10.25
CA ALA A 2 15.11 -4.03 10.22
C ALA A 2 14.58 -3.76 8.81
N LEU A 3 13.40 -3.15 8.71
CA LEU A 3 12.80 -2.79 7.43
C LEU A 3 13.72 -1.79 6.68
N ARG A 4 14.00 -2.06 5.40
CA ARG A 4 14.83 -1.17 4.58
C ARG A 4 14.14 0.18 4.32
N PRO A 5 14.92 1.27 4.15
CA PRO A 5 14.38 2.59 3.84
C PRO A 5 13.54 2.57 2.57
N GLY A 6 12.42 3.30 2.57
CA GLY A 6 11.45 3.14 1.50
C GLY A 6 11.89 3.54 0.10
N ARG A 7 12.97 4.32 -0.02
CA ARG A 7 13.58 4.72 -1.29
C ARG A 7 14.11 3.54 -2.10
N THR A 8 14.51 2.43 -1.45
CA THR A 8 15.14 1.29 -2.13
C THR A 8 14.18 0.55 -3.06
N VAL A 9 12.88 0.58 -2.74
CA VAL A 9 11.84 -0.16 -3.47
C VAL A 9 10.85 0.76 -4.19
N ARG A 10 11.12 2.07 -4.27
CA ARG A 10 10.14 3.05 -4.80
C ARG A 10 9.87 2.88 -6.30
N ARG A 11 10.88 2.45 -7.07
CA ARG A 11 10.78 2.32 -8.53
C ARG A 11 10.06 1.04 -8.90
N PRO A 12 9.11 1.05 -9.86
CA PRO A 12 8.48 -0.15 -10.36
C PRO A 12 9.51 -1.17 -10.88
N GLU A 13 9.28 -2.44 -10.59
CA GLU A 13 10.10 -3.57 -11.02
C GLU A 13 9.24 -4.58 -11.77
N ARG A 14 9.86 -5.60 -12.36
CA ARG A 14 9.13 -6.72 -12.95
C ARG A 14 8.17 -7.35 -11.92
N PRO A 15 6.87 -7.53 -12.21
CA PRO A 15 5.92 -8.03 -11.25
C PRO A 15 6.22 -9.46 -10.76
N TYR A 16 6.38 -9.65 -9.45
CA TYR A 16 6.40 -10.96 -8.79
C TYR A 16 5.06 -11.20 -8.10
N THR A 17 4.09 -11.77 -8.82
CA THR A 17 2.70 -11.88 -8.35
C THR A 17 2.17 -13.30 -8.27
N ARG A 18 2.91 -14.29 -8.80
CA ARG A 18 2.43 -15.67 -8.96
C ARG A 18 2.47 -16.46 -7.65
N VAL A 19 1.50 -16.17 -6.81
CA VAL A 19 1.25 -16.73 -5.48
C VAL A 19 -0.15 -17.31 -5.45
N SER A 20 -0.27 -18.58 -5.09
CA SER A 20 -1.53 -19.31 -4.99
C SER A 20 -1.77 -19.76 -3.56
N LYS A 21 -2.82 -19.21 -2.93
CA LYS A 21 -3.23 -19.62 -1.58
C LYS A 21 -3.92 -20.98 -1.55
N LYS A 22 -4.80 -21.25 -2.53
CA LYS A 22 -5.61 -22.49 -2.60
C LYS A 22 -4.81 -23.71 -3.04
N VAL A 23 -3.85 -23.49 -3.96
CA VAL A 23 -3.04 -24.57 -4.54
C VAL A 23 -1.57 -24.16 -4.44
N PRO A 24 -0.91 -24.35 -3.28
CA PRO A 24 0.45 -23.86 -3.04
C PRO A 24 1.47 -24.36 -4.08
N ARG A 25 1.32 -25.60 -4.60
CA ARG A 25 2.16 -26.17 -5.67
C ARG A 25 2.19 -25.36 -6.97
N LYS A 26 1.17 -24.51 -7.24
CA LYS A 26 1.12 -23.62 -8.41
C LYS A 26 1.81 -22.27 -8.17
N SER A 27 2.27 -22.00 -6.95
CA SER A 27 3.01 -20.78 -6.60
C SER A 27 4.44 -20.87 -7.10
N TYR A 28 4.89 -19.84 -7.80
CA TYR A 28 6.31 -19.71 -8.18
C TYR A 28 7.06 -18.85 -7.15
N VAL A 29 6.35 -17.99 -6.43
CA VAL A 29 6.90 -17.21 -5.31
C VAL A 29 6.41 -17.84 -4.00
N VAL A 30 7.32 -18.49 -3.28
CA VAL A 30 7.05 -19.23 -2.03
C VAL A 30 7.58 -18.44 -0.83
N GLY A 31 6.93 -18.55 0.33
CA GLY A 31 7.35 -17.88 1.56
C GLY A 31 6.99 -16.39 1.60
N VAL A 32 5.90 -16.01 0.94
CA VAL A 32 5.45 -14.62 0.86
C VAL A 32 4.88 -14.17 2.21
N PRO A 33 5.34 -13.04 2.78
CA PRO A 33 4.78 -12.51 4.01
C PRO A 33 3.27 -12.27 3.93
N PRO A 34 2.54 -12.32 5.05
CA PRO A 34 1.14 -11.91 5.09
C PRO A 34 1.01 -10.41 4.79
N LEU A 35 -0.19 -9.99 4.41
CA LEU A 35 -0.51 -8.57 4.22
C LEU A 35 -0.56 -7.86 5.57
N LYS A 36 -0.08 -6.61 5.61
CA LYS A 36 -0.30 -5.73 6.76
C LYS A 36 -1.69 -5.10 6.77
N THR A 37 -2.22 -4.73 5.60
CA THR A 37 -3.58 -4.19 5.45
C THR A 37 -4.59 -5.33 5.41
N HIS A 38 -5.46 -5.41 6.42
CA HIS A 38 -6.52 -6.41 6.52
C HIS A 38 -7.90 -5.87 6.13
N LEU A 39 -8.19 -4.61 6.49
CA LEU A 39 -9.46 -3.94 6.23
C LEU A 39 -9.29 -2.96 5.06
N PHE A 40 -10.04 -3.18 3.98
CA PHE A 40 -10.02 -2.33 2.79
C PHE A 40 -11.20 -1.36 2.74
N GLU A 41 -12.27 -1.64 3.48
CA GLU A 41 -13.49 -0.84 3.53
C GLU A 41 -13.69 -0.37 4.97
N MET A 42 -14.04 0.91 5.13
CA MET A 42 -14.29 1.52 6.42
C MET A 42 -15.50 2.46 6.34
N GLY A 43 -16.13 2.69 7.49
CA GLY A 43 -17.33 3.52 7.59
C GLY A 43 -18.59 2.76 7.15
N THR A 44 -19.63 3.49 6.78
CA THR A 44 -20.95 2.93 6.46
C THR A 44 -21.15 2.89 4.96
N LEU A 45 -21.46 1.72 4.39
CA LEU A 45 -21.82 1.63 2.98
C LEU A 45 -23.23 2.19 2.78
N LYS A 46 -23.31 3.42 2.26
CA LYS A 46 -24.55 4.14 1.90
C LYS A 46 -24.31 4.91 0.60
N GLU A 47 -25.39 5.39 0.00
CA GLU A 47 -25.35 6.46 -1.00
C GLU A 47 -24.96 7.79 -0.35
N TYR A 48 -24.08 8.51 -1.02
CA TYR A 48 -23.51 9.80 -0.63
C TYR A 48 -23.49 10.71 -1.86
N ASP A 49 -23.55 12.02 -1.65
CA ASP A 49 -23.65 12.99 -2.75
C ASP A 49 -22.36 13.12 -3.58
N VAL A 50 -21.19 12.91 -2.97
CA VAL A 50 -19.90 13.18 -3.62
C VAL A 50 -18.93 12.02 -3.39
N THR A 51 -18.21 11.65 -4.45
CA THR A 51 -17.11 10.69 -4.41
C THR A 51 -15.77 11.36 -4.71
N LEU A 52 -14.84 11.22 -3.78
CA LEU A 52 -13.47 11.67 -3.90
C LEU A 52 -12.55 10.49 -4.20
N TYR A 53 -11.65 10.66 -5.17
CA TYR A 53 -10.63 9.69 -5.49
C TYR A 53 -9.22 10.23 -5.22
N LEU A 54 -8.40 9.44 -4.54
CA LEU A 54 -6.96 9.68 -4.47
C LEU A 54 -6.29 8.99 -5.64
N VAL A 55 -5.66 9.75 -6.54
CA VAL A 55 -5.09 9.26 -7.80
C VAL A 55 -3.59 9.43 -7.82
N SER A 56 -2.87 8.42 -8.32
CA SER A 56 -1.41 8.50 -8.48
C SER A 56 -1.01 9.41 -9.65
N LYS A 57 -0.07 10.33 -9.43
CA LYS A 57 0.56 11.16 -10.49
C LYS A 57 1.84 10.55 -11.06
N GLN A 58 2.37 9.50 -10.44
CA GLN A 58 3.64 8.88 -10.86
C GLN A 58 3.55 7.36 -10.83
N ASN A 59 4.38 6.70 -11.65
CA ASN A 59 4.61 5.27 -11.53
C ASN A 59 5.46 5.01 -10.27
N ALA A 60 4.92 4.30 -9.29
CA ALA A 60 5.62 4.04 -8.04
C ALA A 60 5.18 2.73 -7.40
N GLN A 61 6.09 2.10 -6.67
CA GLN A 61 5.71 1.04 -5.74
C GLN A 61 5.35 1.63 -4.39
N ILE A 62 4.18 1.23 -3.90
CA ILE A 62 3.63 1.62 -2.61
C ILE A 62 3.57 0.37 -1.75
N ARG A 63 4.34 0.33 -0.66
CA ARG A 63 4.31 -0.82 0.26
C ARG A 63 2.98 -0.90 0.99
N ASP A 64 2.61 -2.12 1.36
CA ASP A 64 1.41 -2.37 2.17
C ASP A 64 1.42 -1.62 3.52
N ASN A 65 2.58 -1.49 4.15
CA ASN A 65 2.73 -0.75 5.40
C ASN A 65 2.40 0.75 5.26
N ALA A 66 2.68 1.35 4.10
CA ALA A 66 2.34 2.74 3.80
C ALA A 66 0.84 2.91 3.57
N ILE A 67 0.21 1.93 2.91
CA ILE A 67 -1.24 1.90 2.70
C ILE A 67 -1.95 1.79 4.05
N GLU A 68 -1.50 0.90 4.93
CA GLU A 68 -2.07 0.75 6.28
C GLU A 68 -1.90 2.02 7.12
N ALA A 69 -0.72 2.65 7.08
CA ALA A 69 -0.49 3.92 7.76
C ALA A 69 -1.40 5.04 7.22
N GLY A 70 -1.59 5.11 5.90
CA GLY A 70 -2.53 6.03 5.27
C GLY A 70 -3.97 5.78 5.74
N ARG A 71 -4.39 4.51 5.75
CA ARG A 71 -5.71 4.06 6.20
C ARG A 71 -6.01 4.52 7.62
N ILE A 72 -5.12 4.24 8.57
CA ILE A 72 -5.28 4.58 9.99
C ILE A 72 -5.43 6.10 10.16
N VAL A 73 -4.58 6.88 9.51
CA VAL A 73 -4.60 8.35 9.65
C VAL A 73 -5.86 8.95 9.03
N ALA A 74 -6.25 8.49 7.84
CA ALA A 74 -7.48 8.96 7.19
C ALA A 74 -8.72 8.55 7.98
N HIS A 75 -8.81 7.28 8.39
CA HIS A 75 -9.91 6.76 9.20
C HIS A 75 -10.08 7.55 10.49
N LYS A 76 -9.02 7.68 11.30
CA LYS A 76 -9.07 8.41 12.56
C LYS A 76 -9.51 9.86 12.35
N PHE A 77 -9.03 10.50 11.29
CA PHE A 77 -9.44 11.87 10.97
C PHE A 77 -10.92 11.96 10.56
N LEU A 78 -11.40 11.04 9.72
CA LEU A 78 -12.80 11.03 9.29
C LEU A 78 -13.74 10.69 10.46
N GLU A 79 -13.40 9.69 11.26
CA GLU A 79 -14.14 9.26 12.43
C GLU A 79 -14.29 10.38 13.47
N SER A 80 -13.23 11.14 13.75
CA SER A 80 -13.29 12.27 14.70
C SER A 80 -14.15 13.46 14.21
N ASN A 81 -14.37 13.61 12.89
CA ASN A 81 -15.11 14.75 12.34
C ASN A 81 -16.52 14.38 11.88
N LEU A 82 -16.72 13.16 11.37
CA LEU A 82 -17.95 12.70 10.70
C LEU A 82 -18.59 11.50 11.40
N GLY A 83 -17.96 10.95 12.44
CA GLY A 83 -18.39 9.68 13.05
C GLY A 83 -18.41 8.56 12.01
N SER A 84 -19.56 7.93 11.84
CA SER A 84 -19.76 6.84 10.86
C SER A 84 -20.32 7.31 9.51
N ASN A 85 -20.51 8.61 9.29
CA ASN A 85 -21.16 9.16 8.11
C ASN A 85 -20.19 9.37 6.92
N TYR A 86 -19.42 8.34 6.57
CA TYR A 86 -18.59 8.30 5.37
C TYR A 86 -18.38 6.85 4.93
N PHE A 87 -17.97 6.65 3.68
CA PHE A 87 -17.47 5.37 3.19
C PHE A 87 -16.10 5.53 2.57
N MET A 88 -15.09 4.82 3.08
CA MET A 88 -13.73 4.83 2.53
C MET A 88 -13.35 3.44 2.05
N LYS A 89 -12.85 3.34 0.82
CA LYS A 89 -12.37 2.08 0.24
C LYS A 89 -10.98 2.23 -0.36
N ILE A 90 -10.07 1.35 0.02
CA ILE A 90 -8.79 1.19 -0.67
C ILE A 90 -9.03 0.32 -1.91
N LEU A 91 -8.82 0.89 -3.09
CA LEU A 91 -9.10 0.24 -4.37
C LEU A 91 -7.97 -0.70 -4.82
N THR A 92 -6.75 -0.42 -4.40
CA THR A 92 -5.57 -1.18 -4.84
C THR A 92 -5.17 -2.26 -3.86
N TYR A 93 -4.86 -3.46 -4.37
CA TYR A 93 -4.39 -4.58 -3.56
C TYR A 93 -2.88 -4.85 -3.76
N PRO A 94 -2.10 -5.16 -2.70
CA PRO A 94 -0.65 -5.35 -2.82
C PRO A 94 -0.32 -6.74 -3.38
N HIS A 95 -0.32 -6.85 -4.71
CA HIS A 95 -0.01 -8.10 -5.42
C HIS A 95 1.49 -8.38 -5.56
N HIS A 96 2.30 -7.32 -5.67
CA HIS A 96 3.73 -7.47 -5.95
C HIS A 96 4.49 -7.89 -4.70
N VAL A 97 5.33 -8.92 -4.82
CA VAL A 97 6.19 -9.39 -3.73
C VAL A 97 7.57 -8.76 -3.86
N LEU A 98 7.94 -7.96 -2.86
CA LEU A 98 9.27 -7.40 -2.72
C LEU A 98 10.24 -8.47 -2.24
N ARG A 99 11.46 -8.49 -2.80
CA ARG A 99 12.48 -9.49 -2.48
C ARG A 99 13.76 -8.80 -2.07
N GLU A 100 14.41 -9.33 -1.04
CA GLU A 100 15.64 -8.79 -0.51
C GLU A 100 16.65 -9.91 -0.30
N LYS A 101 17.91 -9.68 -0.68
CA LYS A 101 19.00 -10.56 -0.26
C LYS A 101 19.35 -10.21 1.19
N PRO A 102 19.08 -11.09 2.18
CA PRO A 102 19.56 -10.87 3.54
C PRO A 102 21.08 -11.01 3.55
N ILE A 103 21.74 -10.05 4.20
CA ILE A 103 23.17 -10.11 4.49
C ILE A 103 23.29 -10.55 5.95
N ALA A 104 24.13 -11.55 6.21
CA ALA A 104 24.46 -11.93 7.58
C ALA A 104 25.22 -10.77 8.23
N THR A 105 24.74 -10.31 9.39
CA THR A 105 25.35 -9.22 10.15
C THR A 105 25.72 -9.74 11.53
N GLY A 106 26.93 -9.46 12.01
CA GLY A 106 27.43 -9.92 13.31
C GLY A 106 28.87 -10.46 13.22
N ALA A 107 29.45 -10.82 14.37
CA ALA A 107 30.77 -11.45 14.42
C ALA A 107 30.73 -12.82 13.71
N GLY A 108 31.70 -13.11 12.83
CA GLY A 108 31.76 -14.35 12.05
C GLY A 108 30.82 -14.42 10.85
N ALA A 109 30.14 -13.33 10.49
CA ALA A 109 29.24 -13.29 9.33
C ALA A 109 29.96 -13.48 7.98
N ASP A 110 31.26 -13.17 7.92
CA ASP A 110 32.15 -13.42 6.78
C ASP A 110 32.24 -14.91 6.43
N ARG A 111 32.20 -15.79 7.43
CA ARG A 111 32.25 -17.25 7.24
C ARG A 111 30.94 -17.84 6.70
N TYR A 112 29.82 -17.16 6.90
CA TYR A 112 28.48 -17.60 6.46
C TYR A 112 27.98 -16.86 5.22
N SER A 113 28.55 -15.70 4.90
CA SER A 113 28.14 -14.87 3.78
C SER A 113 28.89 -15.27 2.51
N GLN A 114 28.16 -15.76 1.51
CA GLN A 114 28.72 -16.02 0.17
C GLN A 114 28.83 -14.74 -0.69
N GLY A 115 28.76 -13.56 -0.08
CA GLY A 115 28.68 -12.28 -0.78
C GLY A 115 27.51 -12.24 -1.78
N MET A 116 27.82 -11.89 -3.03
CA MET A 116 26.83 -11.80 -4.12
C MET A 116 26.57 -13.12 -4.84
N ARG A 117 27.24 -14.23 -4.48
CA ARG A 117 26.87 -15.55 -4.99
C ARG A 117 25.45 -15.90 -4.54
N LEU A 118 24.65 -16.50 -5.44
CA LEU A 118 23.23 -16.82 -5.20
C LEU A 118 22.44 -15.60 -4.67
N SER A 119 22.55 -14.47 -5.37
CA SER A 119 21.97 -13.18 -4.95
C SER A 119 20.44 -13.10 -5.01
N PHE A 120 19.77 -14.12 -5.54
CA PHE A 120 18.31 -14.15 -5.62
C PHE A 120 17.70 -14.03 -4.22
N GLY A 121 17.04 -12.89 -3.98
CA GLY A 121 16.53 -12.53 -2.65
C GLY A 121 15.42 -13.45 -2.14
N LYS A 122 15.12 -13.35 -0.85
CA LYS A 122 13.92 -13.97 -0.25
C LYS A 122 12.78 -12.95 -0.26
N PRO A 123 11.50 -13.36 -0.37
CA PRO A 123 10.37 -12.46 -0.16
C PRO A 123 10.45 -11.73 1.18
N ALA A 124 10.32 -10.40 1.16
CA ALA A 124 10.48 -9.54 2.32
C ALA A 124 9.22 -8.71 2.62
N GLY A 125 8.40 -8.41 1.61
CA GLY A 125 7.18 -7.63 1.81
C GLY A 125 6.28 -7.63 0.58
N ARG A 126 5.21 -6.84 0.64
CA ARG A 126 4.27 -6.66 -0.47
C ARG A 126 4.12 -5.20 -0.84
N ALA A 127 3.83 -4.96 -2.11
CA ALA A 127 3.58 -3.63 -2.64
C ALA A 127 2.49 -3.62 -3.70
N VAL A 128 1.86 -2.47 -3.85
CA VAL A 128 1.08 -2.06 -5.01
C VAL A 128 2.04 -1.41 -6.00
N GLN A 129 2.00 -1.84 -7.27
CA GLN A 129 2.67 -1.12 -8.35
C GLN A 129 1.64 -0.17 -8.97
N ALA A 130 1.66 1.09 -8.54
CA ALA A 130 0.75 2.10 -9.01
C ALA A 130 1.23 2.68 -10.34
N THR A 131 0.29 2.87 -11.26
CA THR A 131 0.49 3.55 -12.54
C THR A 131 -0.03 4.99 -12.49
N VAL A 132 0.47 5.86 -13.37
CA VAL A 132 -0.05 7.23 -13.51
C VAL A 132 -1.55 7.19 -13.84
N GLY A 133 -2.37 7.98 -13.14
CA GLY A 133 -3.81 8.04 -13.33
C GLY A 133 -4.60 6.95 -12.58
N GLN A 134 -3.93 5.99 -11.94
CA GLN A 134 -4.60 4.95 -11.18
C GLN A 134 -5.24 5.49 -9.89
N ARG A 135 -6.52 5.20 -9.69
CA ARG A 135 -7.25 5.46 -8.45
C ARG A 135 -6.78 4.50 -7.36
N LEU A 136 -6.31 5.04 -6.25
CA LEU A 136 -5.75 4.29 -5.12
C LEU A 136 -6.78 4.10 -4.00
N VAL A 137 -7.51 5.17 -3.69
CA VAL A 137 -8.50 5.23 -2.61
C VAL A 137 -9.73 5.96 -3.11
N GLU A 138 -10.88 5.48 -2.68
CA GLU A 138 -12.20 6.07 -2.85
C GLU A 138 -12.71 6.52 -1.48
N LEU A 139 -13.31 7.72 -1.43
CA LEU A 139 -13.97 8.26 -0.26
C LEU A 139 -15.30 8.88 -0.69
N ARG A 140 -16.41 8.35 -0.18
CA ARG A 140 -17.76 8.86 -0.42
C ARG A 140 -18.26 9.59 0.82
N ILE A 141 -18.77 10.80 0.61
CA ILE A 141 -19.22 11.72 1.67
C ILE A 141 -20.34 12.64 1.16
N ASN A 142 -21.13 13.20 2.06
CA ASN A 142 -22.12 14.23 1.73
C ASN A 142 -21.42 15.53 1.28
N LYS A 143 -22.11 16.32 0.45
CA LYS A 143 -21.55 17.54 -0.18
C LYS A 143 -21.04 18.56 0.84
N GLU A 144 -21.70 18.66 2.00
CA GLU A 144 -21.34 19.54 3.11
C GLU A 144 -19.92 19.26 3.66
N ASN A 145 -19.45 18.02 3.58
CA ASN A 145 -18.21 17.56 4.21
C ASN A 145 -17.02 17.50 3.24
N LEU A 146 -17.16 18.08 2.05
CA LEU A 146 -16.20 17.98 0.95
C LEU A 146 -14.78 18.41 1.34
N GLU A 147 -14.65 19.50 2.11
CA GLU A 147 -13.35 19.99 2.58
C GLU A 147 -12.69 19.07 3.62
N ILE A 148 -13.49 18.39 4.45
CA ILE A 148 -13.01 17.39 5.40
C ILE A 148 -12.50 16.17 4.62
N GLY A 149 -13.22 15.72 3.60
CA GLY A 149 -12.80 14.63 2.73
C GLY A 149 -11.48 14.91 2.00
N LYS A 150 -11.32 16.11 1.42
CA LYS A 150 -10.05 16.53 0.80
C LYS A 150 -8.89 16.52 1.80
N LYS A 151 -9.10 17.02 3.02
CA LYS A 151 -8.08 16.99 4.09
C LYS A 151 -7.72 15.55 4.48
N ALA A 152 -8.70 14.65 4.58
CA ALA A 152 -8.48 13.24 4.88
C ALA A 152 -7.61 12.56 3.82
N LEU A 153 -7.94 12.73 2.54
CA LEU A 153 -7.18 12.15 1.43
C LEU A 153 -5.78 12.77 1.29
N LYS A 154 -5.62 14.06 1.61
CA LYS A 154 -4.29 14.70 1.68
C LYS A 154 -3.42 14.07 2.77
N LYS A 155 -4.00 13.76 3.94
CA LYS A 155 -3.31 13.04 5.01
C LYS A 155 -2.99 11.59 4.64
N PHE A 156 -3.85 10.92 3.88
CA PHE A 156 -3.56 9.59 3.33
C PHE A 156 -2.37 9.65 2.36
N GLY A 157 -2.44 10.56 1.38
CA GLY A 157 -1.42 10.75 0.35
C GLY A 157 -0.03 11.05 0.91
N SER A 158 0.07 11.78 2.03
CA SER A 158 1.36 12.08 2.67
C SER A 158 2.08 10.86 3.26
N LYS A 159 1.38 9.74 3.45
CA LYS A 159 1.99 8.46 3.87
C LYS A 159 2.52 7.64 2.70
N LEU A 160 2.08 7.94 1.48
CA LEU A 160 2.46 7.18 0.30
C LEU A 160 3.82 7.64 -0.24
N SER A 161 4.49 6.72 -0.94
CA SER A 161 5.69 7.02 -1.73
C SER A 161 5.35 7.73 -3.05
N ALA A 162 4.07 7.69 -3.46
CA ALA A 162 3.56 8.26 -4.69
C ALA A 162 3.14 9.73 -4.51
N THR A 163 3.50 10.59 -5.46
CA THR A 163 2.84 11.89 -5.59
C THR A 163 1.40 11.66 -6.03
N THR A 164 0.44 12.29 -5.35
CA THR A 164 -1.00 12.07 -5.59
C THR A 164 -1.73 13.36 -5.98
N ARG A 165 -2.89 13.21 -6.62
CA ARG A 165 -3.94 14.23 -6.75
C ARG A 165 -5.25 13.72 -6.16
N ILE A 166 -6.16 14.64 -5.91
CA ILE A 166 -7.52 14.33 -5.50
C ILE A 166 -8.43 14.73 -6.66
N ASP A 167 -9.22 13.78 -7.14
CA ASP A 167 -10.25 14.01 -8.15
C ASP A 167 -11.61 13.97 -7.44
N VAL A 168 -12.47 14.95 -7.75
CA VAL A 168 -13.83 15.04 -7.19
C VAL A 168 -14.80 14.64 -8.30
N VAL A 169 -15.70 13.71 -7.99
CA VAL A 169 -16.79 13.27 -8.85
C VAL A 169 -18.08 13.48 -8.07
N GLU A 170 -18.92 14.39 -8.57
CA GLU A 170 -20.30 14.56 -8.10
C GLU A 170 -21.21 13.50 -8.74
#